data_AF-A0A9J6DHE9-F1
#
_entry.id   AF-A0A9J6DHE9-F1
#
_cell.length_a   1.000
_cell.length_b   1.000
_cell.length_c   1.000
_cell.angle_alpha   90.00
_cell.angle_beta   90.00
_cell.angle_gamma   90.00
#
_symmetry.space_group_name_H-M   'P 1'
#
loop_
_entity.id
_entity.type
_entity.pdbx_description
1 polymer ?
#
loop_
_entity_poly.entity_id
_entity_poly.type
_entity_poly.pdbx_seq_one_letter_code
_entity_poly.pdbx_strand_id
1 'polypeptide(L)'
;MARRAFPMPHSKVNRAQAVSLRLLETHSYPSLAYLNAIYPHKFPDGTCAACGQTATLAHMLWECGSLGPTYSKPKWDAFLHSPELQDQILAVQCARDRAVRLDLPVPTAAPSTFTDDLGVRWRPPGLPEAVPWLSELHWWPYKAVTPFRGPFLALVSTRPENVARRAAIRAGWGNPAQYPNGSFRLIFFLAAPAKTDKRNLKLKMLLNESDEHLDMAIESFELSSTRAMMLEWAPEYAHNARIVFWARDDAVVNAVDLLEWMRRLSAVPGDVFGRVKAVPDTDTGRRVVPNTSLSWKRLEQCAYFLKMAALVRMSSVYEDVPRPIRQNHAVGLAAPLLARRANLSLVAIGGFTPCPHGDNRTIS
;
A
#
# COMPACT_ATOMS: atom_id res chain seq x y z
N MET A 1 -26.84 -20.84 20.31
CA MET A 1 -25.87 -19.76 20.53
C MET A 1 -24.66 -20.33 21.25
N ALA A 2 -23.56 -20.59 20.55
CA ALA A 2 -22.25 -20.79 21.18
C ALA A 2 -21.29 -19.86 20.44
N ARG A 3 -21.27 -18.60 20.89
CA ARG A 3 -20.60 -17.46 20.26
C ARG A 3 -19.33 -17.16 21.06
N ARG A 4 -18.19 -17.18 20.36
CA ARG A 4 -16.86 -16.67 20.75
C ARG A 4 -16.22 -17.33 21.99
N ALA A 5 -15.12 -18.07 21.77
CA ALA A 5 -14.30 -18.64 22.84
C ALA A 5 -13.39 -17.59 23.53
N PHE A 6 -13.05 -16.50 22.83
CA PHE A 6 -12.14 -15.44 23.32
C PHE A 6 -12.83 -14.06 23.35
N PRO A 7 -12.47 -13.18 24.30
CA PRO A 7 -13.02 -11.83 24.42
C PRO A 7 -12.64 -10.94 23.22
N MET A 8 -13.36 -9.84 23.03
CA MET A 8 -12.95 -8.82 22.06
C MET A 8 -11.81 -7.97 22.65
N PRO A 9 -10.93 -7.40 21.81
CA PRO A 9 -9.96 -6.40 22.27
C PRO A 9 -10.67 -5.25 22.98
N HIS A 10 -10.18 -4.87 24.15
CA HIS A 10 -10.68 -3.78 24.95
C HIS A 10 -10.55 -2.46 24.16
N SER A 11 -11.49 -1.53 24.35
CA SER A 11 -11.58 -0.29 23.56
C SER A 11 -10.34 0.61 23.63
N LYS A 12 -9.56 0.49 24.71
CA LYS A 12 -8.30 1.22 24.95
C LYS A 12 -7.05 0.52 24.41
N VAL A 13 -7.19 -0.66 23.81
CA VAL A 13 -6.08 -1.40 23.18
C VAL A 13 -5.87 -0.85 21.77
N ASN A 14 -4.64 -0.46 21.44
CA ASN A 14 -4.34 0.06 20.10
C ASN A 14 -4.37 -1.06 19.04
N ARG A 15 -4.39 -0.67 17.76
CA ARG A 15 -4.54 -1.64 16.66
C ARG A 15 -3.45 -2.72 16.64
N ALA A 16 -2.19 -2.36 16.88
CA ALA A 16 -1.08 -3.32 16.86
C ALA A 16 -1.19 -4.33 18.02
N GLN A 17 -1.63 -3.85 19.18
CA GLN A 17 -1.90 -4.70 20.32
C GLN A 17 -3.12 -5.61 20.08
N ALA A 18 -4.19 -5.11 19.45
CA ALA A 18 -5.36 -5.90 19.12
C ALA A 18 -5.04 -7.01 18.10
N VAL A 19 -4.19 -6.73 17.11
CA VAL A 19 -3.68 -7.75 16.18
C VAL A 19 -2.82 -8.78 16.91
N SER A 20 -1.89 -8.32 17.76
CA SER A 20 -1.05 -9.22 18.56
C SER A 20 -1.89 -10.14 19.44
N LEU A 21 -2.90 -9.60 20.12
CA LEU A 21 -3.84 -10.36 20.93
C LEU A 21 -4.55 -11.43 20.10
N ARG A 22 -5.02 -11.07 18.90
CA ARG A 22 -5.70 -12.01 18.03
C ARG A 22 -4.80 -13.15 17.54
N LEU A 23 -3.54 -12.84 17.22
CA LEU A 23 -2.55 -13.84 16.83
C LEU A 23 -2.21 -14.79 18.01
N LEU A 24 -2.22 -14.28 19.24
CA LEU A 24 -2.03 -15.11 20.43
C LEU A 24 -3.24 -16.03 20.68
N GLU A 25 -4.47 -15.52 20.59
CA GLU A 25 -5.72 -16.30 20.72
C GLU A 25 -5.84 -17.42 19.67
N THR A 26 -5.22 -17.24 18.50
CA THR A 26 -5.29 -18.19 17.39
C THR A 26 -4.01 -19.04 17.24
N HIS A 27 -3.08 -18.94 18.19
CA HIS A 27 -1.78 -19.63 18.16
C HIS A 27 -0.96 -19.36 16.87
N SER A 28 -1.19 -18.24 16.20
CA SER A 28 -0.51 -17.85 14.96
C SER A 28 0.51 -16.72 15.19
N TYR A 29 0.83 -16.40 16.43
CA TYR A 29 1.87 -15.44 16.76
C TYR A 29 3.24 -15.98 16.34
N PRO A 30 4.12 -15.17 15.70
CA PRO A 30 5.38 -15.65 15.15
C PRO A 30 6.27 -16.34 16.19
N SER A 31 6.85 -17.48 15.80
CA SER A 31 7.87 -18.19 16.58
C SER A 31 8.97 -18.71 15.66
N LEU A 32 10.19 -18.89 16.18
CA LEU A 32 11.33 -19.34 15.36
C LEU A 32 11.09 -20.74 14.79
N ALA A 33 10.46 -21.64 15.53
CA ALA A 33 10.10 -22.97 15.02
C ALA A 33 9.09 -22.87 13.85
N TYR A 34 8.09 -22.00 13.96
CA TYR A 34 7.12 -21.76 12.89
C TYR A 34 7.78 -21.09 11.66
N LEU A 35 8.66 -20.12 11.88
CA LEU A 35 9.34 -19.42 10.80
C LEU A 35 10.42 -20.26 10.12
N ASN A 36 11.09 -21.16 10.84
CA ASN A 36 11.98 -22.16 10.26
C ASN A 36 11.23 -23.09 9.29
N ALA A 37 10.03 -23.53 9.67
CA ALA A 37 9.21 -24.39 8.82
C ALA A 37 8.79 -23.72 7.49
N ILE A 38 8.65 -22.39 7.48
CA ILE A 38 8.22 -21.62 6.29
C ILE A 38 9.43 -21.06 5.51
N TYR A 39 10.47 -20.63 6.22
CA TYR A 39 11.65 -19.95 5.68
C TYR A 39 12.95 -20.54 6.25
N PRO A 40 13.27 -21.82 5.95
CA PRO A 40 14.42 -22.51 6.55
C PRO A 40 15.75 -21.83 6.21
N HIS A 41 15.86 -21.17 5.06
CA HIS A 41 17.07 -20.42 4.68
C HIS A 41 17.31 -19.16 5.53
N LYS A 42 16.26 -18.57 6.12
CA LYS A 42 16.36 -17.33 6.92
C LYS A 42 16.42 -17.63 8.42
N PHE A 43 15.77 -18.70 8.86
CA PHE A 43 15.73 -19.12 10.26
C PHE A 43 16.16 -20.59 10.37
N PRO A 44 17.45 -20.92 10.13
CA PRO A 44 17.90 -22.31 9.92
C PRO A 44 17.75 -23.22 11.14
N ASP A 45 17.94 -22.69 12.34
CA ASP A 45 18.02 -23.53 13.53
C ASP A 45 16.66 -23.73 14.22
N GLY A 46 15.72 -22.79 14.07
CA GLY A 46 14.43 -22.83 14.76
C GLY A 46 14.53 -22.91 16.30
N THR A 47 15.72 -22.69 16.87
CA THR A 47 16.02 -22.81 18.29
C THR A 47 16.09 -21.44 18.96
N CYS A 48 15.84 -21.42 20.27
CA CYS A 48 15.92 -20.24 21.10
C CYS A 48 17.39 -19.86 21.33
N ALA A 49 17.78 -18.64 20.93
CA ALA A 49 19.13 -18.14 21.17
C ALA A 49 19.52 -18.05 22.67
N ALA A 50 18.55 -18.03 23.58
CA ALA A 50 18.80 -17.91 25.03
C ALA A 50 18.98 -19.25 25.77
N CYS A 51 18.48 -20.37 25.22
CA CYS A 51 18.54 -21.67 25.92
C CYS A 51 18.79 -22.89 25.01
N GLY A 52 18.82 -22.71 23.69
CA GLY A 52 19.10 -23.77 22.71
C GLY A 52 17.95 -24.74 22.42
N GLN A 53 16.82 -24.67 23.13
CA GLN A 53 15.65 -25.51 22.84
C GLN A 53 14.87 -25.02 21.61
N THR A 54 14.04 -25.87 21.02
CA THR A 54 13.15 -25.50 19.91
C THR A 54 12.21 -24.36 20.33
N ALA A 55 12.31 -23.22 19.65
CA ALA A 55 11.58 -22.01 19.99
C ALA A 55 10.16 -22.03 19.40
N THR A 56 9.31 -22.89 19.96
CA THR A 56 7.86 -22.91 19.72
C THR A 56 7.19 -21.70 20.35
N LEU A 57 5.93 -21.43 19.99
CA LEU A 57 5.17 -20.34 20.61
C LEU A 57 4.99 -20.56 22.13
N ALA A 58 4.72 -21.79 22.57
CA ALA A 58 4.63 -22.11 24.00
C ALA A 58 5.97 -21.88 24.72
N HIS A 59 7.05 -22.37 24.11
CA HIS A 59 8.40 -22.15 24.60
C HIS A 59 8.69 -20.67 24.80
N MET A 60 8.37 -19.89 23.77
CA MET A 60 8.50 -18.45 23.82
C MET A 60 7.65 -17.81 24.89
N LEU A 61 6.42 -18.22 25.17
CA LEU A 61 5.49 -17.44 26.01
C LEU A 61 5.47 -17.83 27.50
N TRP A 62 5.75 -19.08 27.86
CA TRP A 62 5.71 -19.51 29.26
C TRP A 62 6.71 -20.60 29.67
N GLU A 63 7.37 -21.30 28.75
CA GLU A 63 8.28 -22.40 29.13
C GLU A 63 9.74 -21.95 29.26
N CYS A 64 10.18 -20.93 28.51
CA CYS A 64 11.55 -20.46 28.55
C CYS A 64 11.80 -19.45 29.68
N GLY A 65 12.43 -19.90 30.77
CA GLY A 65 12.88 -19.02 31.87
C GLY A 65 14.04 -18.08 31.48
N SER A 66 14.83 -18.42 30.46
CA SER A 66 15.95 -17.60 29.99
C SER A 66 15.50 -16.33 29.26
N LEU A 67 14.25 -16.27 28.79
CA LEU A 67 13.68 -15.09 28.12
C LEU A 67 13.08 -14.06 29.10
N GLY A 68 13.16 -14.30 30.41
CA GLY A 68 12.66 -13.42 31.46
C GLY A 68 11.58 -14.09 32.33
N PRO A 69 10.89 -13.32 33.19
CA PRO A 69 9.86 -13.87 34.07
C PRO A 69 8.74 -14.54 33.27
N THR A 70 8.41 -15.77 33.66
CA THR A 70 7.37 -16.57 33.01
C THR A 70 6.06 -16.53 33.78
N TYR A 71 4.96 -16.60 33.04
CA TYR A 71 3.66 -16.94 33.61
C TYR A 71 3.50 -18.45 33.52
N SER A 72 2.76 -19.07 34.44
CA SER A 72 2.36 -20.46 34.26
C SER A 72 1.35 -20.57 33.13
N LYS A 73 1.28 -21.72 32.45
CA LYS A 73 0.30 -21.97 31.38
C LYS A 73 -1.15 -21.63 31.79
N PRO A 74 -1.66 -22.05 32.98
CA PRO A 74 -3.01 -21.68 33.40
C PRO A 74 -3.22 -20.17 33.56
N LYS A 75 -2.19 -19.44 34.01
CA LYS A 75 -2.24 -17.98 34.16
C LYS A 75 -2.20 -17.29 32.79
N TRP A 76 -1.42 -17.82 31.85
CA TRP A 76 -1.41 -17.36 30.47
C TRP A 76 -2.76 -17.55 29.79
N ASP A 77 -3.36 -18.73 29.95
CA ASP A 77 -4.69 -19.04 29.41
C ASP A 77 -5.74 -18.10 30.01
N ALA A 78 -5.65 -17.79 31.31
CA ALA A 78 -6.52 -16.81 31.96
C ALA A 78 -6.39 -15.40 31.35
N PHE A 79 -5.17 -14.95 31.03
CA PHE A 79 -4.98 -13.66 30.37
C PHE A 79 -5.64 -13.57 28.99
N LEU A 80 -5.54 -14.63 28.19
CA LEU A 80 -6.15 -14.66 26.85
C LEU A 80 -7.68 -14.70 26.88
N HIS A 81 -8.28 -15.20 27.96
CA HIS A 81 -9.74 -15.23 28.13
C HIS A 81 -10.27 -14.00 28.89
N SER A 82 -9.40 -13.12 29.38
CA SER A 82 -9.79 -11.94 30.15
C SER A 82 -10.22 -10.77 29.24
N PRO A 83 -11.41 -10.18 29.46
CA PRO A 83 -11.82 -8.96 28.76
C PRO A 83 -11.14 -7.69 29.32
N GLU A 84 -10.39 -7.81 30.42
CA GLU A 84 -9.80 -6.67 31.11
C GLU A 84 -8.62 -6.08 30.33
N LEU A 85 -8.58 -4.74 30.28
CA LEU A 85 -7.54 -3.99 29.57
C LEU A 85 -6.13 -4.40 30.01
N GLN A 86 -5.93 -4.53 31.32
CA GLN A 86 -4.61 -4.77 31.90
C GLN A 86 -4.08 -6.15 31.48
N ASP A 87 -4.94 -7.17 31.50
CA ASP A 87 -4.56 -8.53 31.13
C ASP A 87 -4.24 -8.64 29.64
N GLN A 88 -5.02 -7.98 28.79
CA GLN A 88 -4.75 -7.92 27.35
C GLN A 88 -3.44 -7.19 27.02
N ILE A 89 -3.15 -6.08 27.71
CA ILE A 89 -1.89 -5.36 27.56
C ILE A 89 -0.71 -6.23 28.02
N LEU A 90 -0.82 -6.90 29.17
CA LEU A 90 0.25 -7.76 29.71
C LEU A 90 0.54 -8.96 28.79
N ALA A 91 -0.48 -9.61 28.25
CA ALA A 91 -0.32 -10.71 27.30
C ALA A 91 0.44 -10.25 26.04
N VAL A 92 0.04 -9.10 25.47
CA VAL A 92 0.68 -8.53 24.28
C VAL A 92 2.12 -8.08 24.57
N GLN A 93 2.35 -7.39 25.69
CA GLN A 93 3.68 -6.92 26.09
C GLN A 93 4.62 -8.10 26.29
N CYS A 94 4.19 -9.14 27.02
CA CYS A 94 4.98 -10.33 27.23
C CYS A 94 5.36 -11.02 25.91
N ALA A 95 4.40 -11.22 25.01
CA ALA A 95 4.67 -11.84 23.71
C ALA A 95 5.65 -11.00 22.87
N ARG A 96 5.45 -9.67 22.86
CA ARG A 96 6.28 -8.73 22.10
C ARG A 96 7.70 -8.69 22.64
N ASP A 97 7.90 -8.54 23.94
CA ASP A 97 9.23 -8.43 24.54
C ASP A 97 10.08 -9.66 24.23
N ARG A 98 9.46 -10.84 24.23
CA ARG A 98 10.15 -12.10 23.94
C ARG A 98 10.44 -12.29 22.46
N ALA A 99 9.51 -11.90 21.60
CA ALA A 99 9.74 -11.92 20.17
C ALA A 99 10.83 -10.90 19.74
N VAL A 100 10.89 -9.72 20.37
CA VAL A 100 11.98 -8.75 20.15
C VAL A 100 13.34 -9.32 20.59
N ARG A 101 13.41 -10.02 21.73
CA ARG A 101 14.65 -10.70 22.18
C ARG A 101 15.13 -11.79 21.22
N LEU A 102 14.22 -12.38 20.45
CA LEU A 102 14.49 -13.42 19.46
C LEU A 102 14.59 -12.88 18.04
N ASP A 103 14.64 -11.55 17.88
CA ASP A 103 14.69 -10.86 16.58
C ASP A 103 13.57 -11.28 15.61
N LEU A 104 12.38 -11.49 16.15
CA LEU A 104 11.22 -11.93 15.39
C LEU A 104 10.40 -10.74 14.86
N PRO A 105 9.79 -10.88 13.67
CA PRO A 105 8.89 -9.87 13.15
C PRO A 105 7.62 -9.81 14.01
N VAL A 106 7.45 -8.74 14.78
CA VAL A 106 6.26 -8.52 15.61
C VAL A 106 5.33 -7.46 14.99
N PRO A 107 4.01 -7.53 15.21
CA PRO A 107 3.10 -6.43 14.89
C PRO A 107 3.46 -5.20 15.73
N THR A 108 4.29 -4.31 15.19
CA THR A 108 4.64 -3.05 15.83
C THR A 108 3.58 -1.99 15.52
N ALA A 109 3.22 -1.18 16.53
CA ALA A 109 2.84 0.20 16.23
C ALA A 109 4.05 0.81 15.50
N ALA A 110 3.84 1.33 14.29
CA ALA A 110 4.89 1.76 13.36
C ALA A 110 6.13 2.30 14.11
N PRO A 111 7.31 1.67 13.94
CA PRO A 111 8.51 2.17 14.59
C PRO A 111 8.90 3.50 13.95
N SER A 112 9.25 4.48 14.79
CA SER A 112 9.75 5.80 14.37
C SER A 112 11.17 5.77 13.80
N THR A 113 11.85 4.62 13.81
CA THR A 113 13.16 4.42 13.17
C THR A 113 13.36 2.96 12.80
N PHE A 114 13.75 2.72 11.55
CA PHE A 114 14.24 1.46 11.03
C PHE A 114 15.75 1.58 10.81
N THR A 115 16.50 0.52 11.11
CA THR A 115 17.91 0.36 10.72
C THR A 115 17.96 -0.69 9.64
N ASP A 116 18.55 -0.35 8.49
CA ASP A 116 18.74 -1.28 7.38
C ASP A 116 19.98 -2.18 7.57
N ASP A 117 20.10 -3.19 6.71
CA ASP A 117 21.19 -4.17 6.70
C ASP A 117 22.56 -3.57 6.30
N LEU A 118 22.65 -2.25 6.14
CA LEU A 118 23.89 -1.50 5.88
C LEU A 118 24.34 -0.70 7.12
N GLY A 119 23.65 -0.82 8.25
CA GLY A 119 23.98 -0.10 9.48
C GLY A 119 23.73 1.41 9.38
N VAL A 120 22.95 1.87 8.39
CA VAL A 120 22.66 3.28 8.19
C VAL A 120 21.45 3.67 9.03
N ARG A 121 21.68 4.60 9.98
CA ARG A 121 20.67 5.14 10.87
C ARG A 121 19.77 6.10 10.10
N TRP A 122 18.65 5.61 9.57
CA TRP A 122 17.71 6.44 8.81
C TRP A 122 16.76 7.20 9.75
N ARG A 123 16.70 8.53 9.61
CA ARG A 123 15.62 9.37 10.16
C ARG A 123 14.81 9.93 8.99
N PRO A 124 13.47 9.90 9.02
CA PRO A 124 12.66 10.65 8.06
C PRO A 124 12.91 12.15 8.29
N PRO A 125 13.21 12.94 7.25
CA PRO A 125 13.32 14.40 7.39
C PRO A 125 11.92 15.00 7.57
N GLY A 126 11.67 15.65 8.72
CA GLY A 126 10.66 16.71 8.83
C GLY A 126 9.20 16.32 9.06
N LEU A 127 8.90 15.31 9.89
CA LEU A 127 7.56 15.23 10.50
C LEU A 127 7.49 16.20 11.70
N PRO A 128 6.61 17.22 11.69
CA PRO A 128 6.39 18.05 12.87
C PRO A 128 5.85 17.21 14.03
N GLU A 129 6.18 17.60 15.25
CA GLU A 129 5.74 16.96 16.49
C GLU A 129 4.23 16.69 16.49
N ALA A 130 3.90 15.53 17.05
CA ALA A 130 2.58 14.89 17.04
C ALA A 130 1.42 15.87 17.23
N VAL A 131 0.52 15.90 16.24
CA VAL A 131 -0.82 16.47 16.40
C VAL A 131 -1.75 15.33 16.85
N PRO A 132 -2.31 15.35 18.08
CA PRO A 132 -2.98 14.20 18.70
C PRO A 132 -4.24 13.67 17.98
N TRP A 133 -4.79 14.40 17.01
CA TRP A 133 -5.96 13.98 16.22
C TRP A 133 -5.61 13.43 14.83
N LEU A 134 -4.33 13.44 14.42
CA LEU A 134 -3.88 12.86 13.15
C LEU A 134 -3.67 11.32 13.20
N SER A 135 -3.76 10.70 14.38
CA SER A 135 -3.52 9.25 14.58
C SER A 135 -4.72 8.34 14.32
N GLU A 136 -5.91 8.88 14.05
CA GLU A 136 -7.12 8.07 13.86
C GLU A 136 -7.49 7.80 12.39
N LEU A 137 -6.89 8.50 11.42
CA LEU A 137 -7.41 8.51 10.04
C LEU A 137 -6.40 8.35 8.91
N HIS A 138 -5.12 8.28 9.22
CA HIS A 138 -4.10 8.27 8.18
C HIS A 138 -3.56 6.87 8.00
N TRP A 139 -3.93 6.30 6.85
CA TRP A 139 -3.38 5.09 6.24
C TRP A 139 -3.95 3.77 6.79
N TRP A 140 -4.59 2.99 5.91
CA TRP A 140 -4.61 1.52 6.03
C TRP A 140 -3.53 0.94 5.11
N PRO A 141 -2.22 1.09 5.42
CA PRO A 141 -1.21 0.60 4.53
C PRO A 141 -1.10 -0.92 4.65
N TYR A 142 -1.43 -1.51 5.82
CA TYR A 142 -0.93 -2.79 6.32
C TYR A 142 -1.05 -4.02 5.40
N LYS A 143 -1.87 -4.00 4.35
CA LYS A 143 -2.08 -5.16 3.46
C LYS A 143 -1.39 -5.05 2.10
N ALA A 144 -1.01 -3.84 1.71
CA ALA A 144 -0.17 -3.58 0.53
C ALA A 144 1.31 -3.29 0.88
N VAL A 145 1.71 -3.40 2.16
CA VAL A 145 3.06 -3.04 2.70
C VAL A 145 4.14 -4.07 2.42
N THR A 146 3.83 -5.25 1.86
CA THR A 146 4.93 -6.14 1.46
C THR A 146 5.79 -5.39 0.45
N PRO A 147 7.10 -5.19 0.69
CA PRO A 147 7.91 -4.38 -0.21
C PRO A 147 7.86 -4.98 -1.61
N PHE A 148 7.34 -4.21 -2.57
CA PHE A 148 7.31 -4.69 -3.94
C PHE A 148 8.73 -4.68 -4.50
N ARG A 149 9.23 -5.84 -4.93
CA ARG A 149 10.57 -6.01 -5.49
C ARG A 149 10.60 -6.18 -7.02
N GLY A 150 9.43 -6.19 -7.66
CA GLY A 150 9.34 -6.33 -9.10
C GLY A 150 9.56 -5.01 -9.85
N PRO A 151 9.88 -5.06 -11.16
CA PRO A 151 10.10 -3.86 -11.95
C PRO A 151 8.81 -3.16 -12.42
N PHE A 152 7.64 -3.77 -12.25
CA PHE A 152 6.39 -3.33 -12.88
C PHE A 152 5.23 -3.24 -11.88
N LEU A 153 4.65 -2.05 -11.74
CA LEU A 153 3.52 -1.77 -10.86
C LEU A 153 2.31 -1.30 -11.69
N ALA A 154 1.13 -1.82 -11.41
CA ALA A 154 -0.14 -1.31 -11.94
C ALA A 154 -0.97 -0.71 -10.81
N LEU A 155 -1.36 0.55 -10.97
CA LEU A 155 -2.18 1.31 -10.03
C LEU A 155 -3.54 1.59 -10.67
N VAL A 156 -4.60 1.15 -10.01
CA VAL A 156 -5.97 1.38 -10.47
C VAL A 156 -6.72 2.27 -9.49
N SER A 157 -7.11 3.46 -9.95
CA SER A 157 -8.00 4.33 -9.20
C SER A 157 -9.44 3.82 -9.31
N THR A 158 -10.06 3.48 -8.18
CA THR A 158 -11.43 2.94 -8.11
C THR A 158 -12.22 3.55 -6.95
N ARG A 159 -13.55 3.41 -6.99
CA ARG A 159 -14.44 3.79 -5.87
C ARG A 159 -14.87 2.59 -5.03
N PRO A 160 -15.18 2.76 -3.73
CA PRO A 160 -15.67 1.67 -2.88
C PRO A 160 -16.81 0.87 -3.50
N GLU A 161 -17.75 1.54 -4.18
CA GLU A 161 -18.94 0.94 -4.80
C GLU A 161 -18.63 0.05 -6.01
N ASN A 162 -17.46 0.21 -6.62
CA ASN A 162 -17.08 -0.45 -7.88
C ASN A 162 -16.50 -1.86 -7.65
N VAL A 163 -17.11 -2.64 -6.75
CA VAL A 163 -16.71 -4.02 -6.41
C VAL A 163 -16.66 -4.91 -7.66
N ALA A 164 -17.71 -4.86 -8.49
CA ALA A 164 -17.78 -5.66 -9.72
C ALA A 164 -16.67 -5.30 -10.73
N ARG A 165 -16.27 -4.02 -10.81
CA ARG A 165 -15.17 -3.59 -11.69
C ARG A 165 -13.83 -4.12 -11.20
N ARG A 166 -13.56 -4.05 -9.89
CA ARG A 166 -12.35 -4.64 -9.30
C ARG A 166 -12.30 -6.14 -9.54
N ALA A 167 -13.39 -6.85 -9.29
CA ALA A 167 -13.49 -8.29 -9.55
C ALA A 167 -13.23 -8.63 -11.03
N ALA A 168 -13.80 -7.86 -11.96
CA ALA A 168 -13.56 -8.04 -13.39
C ALA A 168 -12.08 -7.80 -13.77
N ILE A 169 -11.42 -6.79 -13.17
CA ILE A 169 -10.00 -6.55 -13.38
C ILE A 169 -9.16 -7.71 -12.84
N ARG A 170 -9.44 -8.20 -11.63
CA ARG A 170 -8.75 -9.36 -11.02
C ARG A 170 -8.92 -10.63 -11.84
N ALA A 171 -10.10 -10.86 -12.42
CA ALA A 171 -10.35 -12.02 -13.27
C ALA A 171 -9.79 -11.85 -14.69
N GLY A 172 -9.70 -10.59 -15.16
CA GLY A 172 -9.19 -10.20 -16.46
C GLY A 172 -7.73 -9.79 -16.40
N TRP A 173 -7.42 -8.63 -16.99
CA TRP A 173 -6.04 -8.18 -17.24
C TRP A 173 -5.18 -7.99 -15.98
N GLY A 174 -5.80 -7.84 -14.81
CA GLY A 174 -5.10 -7.73 -13.53
C GLY A 174 -4.60 -9.07 -12.98
N ASN A 175 -4.97 -10.20 -13.59
CA ASN A 175 -4.62 -11.53 -13.12
C ASN A 175 -3.15 -11.90 -13.46
N PRO A 176 -2.27 -12.13 -12.46
CA PRO A 176 -0.89 -12.55 -12.71
C PRO A 176 -0.78 -13.85 -13.53
N ALA A 177 -1.76 -14.76 -13.43
CA ALA A 177 -1.77 -16.03 -14.14
C ALA A 177 -1.86 -15.87 -15.68
N GLN A 178 -2.32 -14.71 -16.17
CA GLN A 178 -2.33 -14.42 -17.61
C GLN A 178 -0.93 -14.15 -18.18
N TYR A 179 0.10 -14.12 -17.33
CA TYR A 179 1.44 -13.68 -17.68
C TYR A 179 2.51 -14.71 -17.30
N PRO A 180 2.73 -15.75 -18.14
CA PRO A 180 3.71 -16.80 -17.83
C PRO A 180 5.16 -16.29 -17.78
N ASN A 181 5.49 -15.23 -18.52
CA ASN A 181 6.87 -14.74 -18.69
C ASN A 181 7.22 -13.52 -17.83
N GLY A 182 6.46 -13.25 -16.77
CA GLY A 182 6.71 -12.18 -15.81
C GLY A 182 5.43 -11.59 -15.28
N SER A 183 5.50 -10.82 -14.21
CA SER A 183 4.31 -10.25 -13.57
C SER A 183 4.51 -8.78 -13.24
N PHE A 184 3.40 -8.07 -13.09
CA PHE A 184 3.35 -6.79 -12.40
C PHE A 184 2.52 -6.96 -11.13
N ARG A 185 2.72 -6.07 -10.16
CA ARG A 185 1.84 -6.01 -8.99
C ARG A 185 0.68 -5.07 -9.26
N LEU A 186 -0.54 -5.55 -9.05
CA LEU A 186 -1.75 -4.74 -9.11
C LEU A 186 -2.09 -4.18 -7.73
N ILE A 187 -2.40 -2.89 -7.65
CA ILE A 187 -2.96 -2.25 -6.45
C ILE A 187 -4.15 -1.37 -6.84
N PHE A 188 -5.29 -1.60 -6.19
CA PHE A 188 -6.46 -0.74 -6.22
C PHE A 188 -6.34 0.36 -5.17
N PHE A 189 -6.57 1.59 -5.59
CA PHE A 189 -6.58 2.76 -4.71
C PHE A 189 -7.97 3.34 -4.59
N LEU A 190 -8.39 3.55 -3.34
CA LEU A 190 -9.73 4.00 -3.00
C LEU A 190 -9.70 5.07 -1.93
N ALA A 191 -10.55 6.09 -2.08
CA ALA A 191 -10.97 6.94 -0.96
C ALA A 191 -12.22 6.34 -0.29
N ALA A 192 -12.22 6.25 1.04
CA ALA A 192 -13.31 5.77 1.89
C ALA A 192 -13.68 6.81 2.96
N PRO A 193 -14.95 6.92 3.39
CA PRO A 193 -15.40 8.03 4.24
C PRO A 193 -14.69 8.02 5.59
N ALA A 194 -14.20 9.19 6.03
CA ALA A 194 -13.50 9.37 7.31
C ALA A 194 -14.35 8.90 8.51
N LYS A 195 -15.67 9.09 8.43
CA LYS A 195 -16.60 8.74 9.52
C LYS A 195 -16.99 7.27 9.41
N THR A 196 -16.32 6.45 10.21
CA THR A 196 -16.67 5.07 10.51
C THR A 196 -17.94 5.02 11.38
N ASP A 197 -19.11 5.13 10.77
CA ASP A 197 -20.27 4.54 11.44
C ASP A 197 -20.07 3.02 11.43
N LYS A 198 -19.97 2.40 12.61
CA LYS A 198 -19.81 0.94 12.79
C LYS A 198 -20.94 0.13 12.15
N ARG A 199 -22.01 0.80 11.70
CA ARG A 199 -23.15 0.26 10.94
C ARG A 199 -23.00 0.35 9.42
N ASN A 200 -21.96 1.00 8.91
CA ASN A 200 -21.76 1.14 7.46
C ASN A 200 -21.33 -0.20 6.85
N LEU A 201 -22.33 -0.98 6.42
CA LEU A 201 -22.15 -2.29 5.80
C LEU A 201 -21.22 -2.23 4.59
N LYS A 202 -21.23 -1.12 3.83
CA LYS A 202 -20.35 -0.94 2.65
C LYS A 202 -18.87 -0.89 3.04
N LEU A 203 -18.54 -0.22 4.15
CA LEU A 203 -17.16 -0.16 4.64
C LEU A 203 -16.69 -1.53 5.16
N LYS A 204 -17.57 -2.31 5.81
CA LYS A 204 -17.27 -3.69 6.23
C LYS A 204 -17.03 -4.61 5.04
N MET A 205 -17.82 -4.48 3.99
CA MET A 205 -17.63 -5.26 2.76
C MET A 205 -16.31 -4.89 2.07
N LEU A 206 -15.98 -3.60 1.98
CA LEU A 206 -14.71 -3.15 1.42
C LEU A 206 -13.51 -3.67 2.23
N LEU A 207 -13.63 -3.66 3.56
CA LEU A 207 -12.65 -4.26 4.46
C LEU A 207 -12.46 -5.74 4.22
N ASN A 208 -13.56 -6.50 4.13
CA ASN A 208 -13.50 -7.92 3.88
C ASN A 208 -12.85 -8.23 2.52
N GLU A 209 -13.18 -7.46 1.50
CA GLU A 209 -12.56 -7.58 0.17
C GLU A 209 -11.06 -7.26 0.22
N SER A 210 -10.67 -6.22 0.95
CA SER A 210 -9.26 -5.86 1.18
C SER A 210 -8.51 -6.97 1.91
N ASP A 211 -9.17 -7.62 2.87
CA ASP A 211 -8.62 -8.71 3.67
C ASP A 211 -8.41 -9.97 2.85
N GLU A 212 -9.31 -10.24 1.91
CA GLU A 212 -9.29 -11.40 1.04
C GLU A 212 -8.24 -11.29 -0.06
N HIS A 213 -8.10 -10.12 -0.69
CA HIS A 213 -7.26 -9.97 -1.88
C HIS A 213 -5.91 -9.29 -1.65
N LEU A 214 -5.73 -8.56 -0.54
CA LEU A 214 -4.47 -7.89 -0.18
C LEU A 214 -3.91 -6.95 -1.28
N ASP A 215 -4.79 -6.46 -2.16
CA ASP A 215 -4.45 -5.66 -3.34
C ASP A 215 -5.03 -4.25 -3.27
N MET A 216 -5.34 -3.75 -2.06
CA MET A 216 -5.97 -2.45 -1.86
C MET A 216 -5.16 -1.53 -0.97
N ALA A 217 -5.12 -0.26 -1.37
CA ALA A 217 -4.70 0.86 -0.55
C ALA A 217 -5.90 1.81 -0.36
N ILE A 218 -6.32 1.97 0.89
CA ILE A 218 -7.53 2.72 1.25
C ILE A 218 -7.14 3.96 2.06
N GLU A 219 -7.60 5.12 1.61
CA GLU A 219 -7.39 6.44 2.23
C GLU A 219 -8.71 7.08 2.67
N SER A 220 -8.68 7.96 3.67
CA SER A 220 -9.82 8.81 4.06
C SER A 220 -10.14 9.88 3.00
N PHE A 221 -11.42 10.15 2.72
CA PHE A 221 -11.90 11.15 1.71
C PHE A 221 -11.39 12.59 1.90
N GLU A 222 -10.78 12.96 3.02
CA GLU A 222 -10.32 14.33 3.27
C GLU A 222 -9.05 14.71 2.49
N LEU A 223 -8.34 13.73 1.92
CA LEU A 223 -7.19 13.94 1.04
C LEU A 223 -7.48 13.44 -0.37
N SER A 224 -6.94 14.14 -1.37
CA SER A 224 -7.13 13.76 -2.78
C SER A 224 -6.50 12.38 -3.02
N SER A 225 -7.34 11.36 -3.18
CA SER A 225 -7.03 9.94 -3.44
C SER A 225 -5.85 9.64 -4.37
N THR A 226 -5.47 10.57 -5.24
CA THR A 226 -4.38 10.40 -6.21
C THR A 226 -3.01 10.85 -5.69
N ARG A 227 -2.95 11.82 -4.77
CA ARG A 227 -1.69 12.32 -4.16
C ARG A 227 -1.07 11.24 -3.29
N ALA A 228 -1.82 10.75 -2.31
CA ALA A 228 -1.37 9.70 -1.40
C ALA A 228 -1.00 8.42 -2.14
N MET A 229 -1.70 8.11 -3.24
CA MET A 229 -1.39 6.98 -4.11
C MET A 229 -0.05 7.14 -4.83
N MET A 230 0.09 8.19 -5.63
CA MET A 230 1.18 8.27 -6.62
C MET A 230 2.44 8.91 -6.08
N LEU A 231 2.32 9.83 -5.13
CA LEU A 231 3.43 10.67 -4.67
C LEU A 231 3.93 10.29 -3.28
N GLU A 232 3.14 9.52 -2.52
CA GLU A 232 3.52 9.12 -1.15
C GLU A 232 3.64 7.59 -1.08
N TRP A 233 2.57 6.84 -1.38
CA TRP A 233 2.59 5.38 -1.26
C TRP A 233 3.53 4.69 -2.26
N ALA A 234 3.46 5.03 -3.55
CA ALA A 234 4.25 4.33 -4.56
C ALA A 234 5.77 4.54 -4.40
N PRO A 235 6.27 5.78 -4.14
CA PRO A 235 7.67 6.00 -3.81
C PRO A 235 8.11 5.32 -2.53
N GLU A 236 7.25 5.23 -1.52
CA GLU A 236 7.61 4.62 -0.23
C GLU A 236 7.67 3.08 -0.33
N TYR A 237 6.59 2.45 -0.81
CA TYR A 237 6.38 1.00 -0.70
C TYR A 237 6.70 0.21 -1.97
N ALA A 238 6.90 0.91 -3.09
CA ALA A 238 7.16 0.29 -4.39
C ALA A 238 8.34 0.93 -5.14
N HIS A 239 9.29 1.56 -4.45
CA HIS A 239 10.46 2.26 -5.05
C HIS A 239 11.27 1.43 -6.06
N ASN A 240 11.26 0.09 -5.95
CA ASN A 240 11.96 -0.80 -6.88
C ASN A 240 11.26 -0.95 -8.24
N ALA A 241 10.00 -0.54 -8.35
CA ALA A 241 9.32 -0.51 -9.64
C ALA A 241 10.06 0.46 -10.57
N ARG A 242 10.31 0.04 -11.81
CA ARG A 242 10.89 0.89 -12.86
C ARG A 242 9.79 1.67 -13.57
N ILE A 243 8.69 0.97 -13.87
CA ILE A 243 7.52 1.51 -14.57
C ILE A 243 6.27 1.28 -13.72
N VAL A 244 5.46 2.33 -13.65
CA VAL A 244 4.13 2.36 -13.06
C VAL A 244 3.13 2.58 -14.18
N PHE A 245 2.21 1.65 -14.36
CA PHE A 245 1.02 1.83 -15.18
C PHE A 245 -0.10 2.36 -14.28
N TRP A 246 -0.68 3.51 -14.62
CA TRP A 246 -1.84 4.03 -13.93
C TRP A 246 -3.07 3.92 -14.83
N ALA A 247 -4.20 3.52 -14.28
CA ALA A 247 -5.48 3.45 -14.99
C ALA A 247 -6.68 3.72 -14.07
N ARG A 248 -7.81 4.08 -14.68
CA ARG A 248 -9.12 4.06 -14.01
C ARG A 248 -9.72 2.65 -14.00
N ASP A 249 -10.66 2.42 -13.10
CA ASP A 249 -11.36 1.13 -12.97
C ASP A 249 -12.29 0.76 -14.14
N ASP A 250 -12.49 1.66 -15.11
CA ASP A 250 -13.22 1.42 -16.35
C ASP A 250 -12.30 1.18 -17.56
N ALA A 251 -10.98 1.11 -17.33
CA ALA A 251 -10.02 0.80 -18.39
C ALA A 251 -10.09 -0.67 -18.79
N VAL A 252 -10.24 -0.91 -20.09
CA VAL A 252 -10.06 -2.22 -20.72
C VAL A 252 -8.63 -2.27 -21.24
N VAL A 253 -7.85 -3.21 -20.75
CA VAL A 253 -6.42 -3.33 -21.07
C VAL A 253 -6.17 -4.69 -21.71
N ASN A 254 -5.48 -4.69 -22.85
CA ASN A 254 -4.93 -5.93 -23.38
C ASN A 254 -3.78 -6.36 -22.45
N ALA A 255 -4.02 -7.46 -21.74
CA ALA A 255 -3.08 -8.03 -20.81
C ALA A 255 -1.71 -8.21 -21.46
N VAL A 256 -1.64 -8.97 -22.56
CA VAL A 256 -0.37 -9.37 -23.21
C VAL A 256 0.45 -8.14 -23.58
N ASP A 257 -0.20 -7.15 -24.20
CA ASP A 257 0.46 -5.91 -24.62
C ASP A 257 0.96 -5.10 -23.42
N LEU A 258 0.23 -5.07 -22.30
CA LEU A 258 0.58 -4.25 -21.13
C LEU A 258 1.99 -4.56 -20.63
N LEU A 259 2.32 -5.83 -20.42
CA LEU A 259 3.65 -6.20 -19.92
C LEU A 259 4.75 -5.91 -20.94
N GLU A 260 4.48 -6.09 -22.23
CA GLU A 260 5.43 -5.76 -23.30
C GLU A 260 5.70 -4.24 -23.33
N TRP A 261 4.66 -3.43 -23.22
CA TRP A 261 4.77 -1.98 -23.09
C TRP A 261 5.57 -1.59 -21.86
N MET A 262 5.29 -2.15 -20.68
CA MET A 262 6.05 -1.84 -19.47
C MET A 262 7.54 -2.18 -19.61
N ARG A 263 7.87 -3.31 -20.24
CA ARG A 263 9.27 -3.67 -20.54
C ARG A 263 9.91 -2.66 -21.49
N ARG A 264 9.27 -2.35 -22.61
CA ARG A 264 9.81 -1.43 -23.62
C ARG A 264 10.02 -0.03 -23.05
N LEU A 265 9.02 0.52 -22.39
CA LEU A 265 9.07 1.86 -21.81
C LEU A 265 10.08 1.98 -20.66
N SER A 266 10.43 0.87 -20.00
CA SER A 266 11.49 0.88 -19.00
C SER A 266 12.87 1.17 -19.60
N ALA A 267 13.09 0.89 -20.88
CA ALA A 267 14.36 1.08 -21.57
C ALA A 267 14.43 2.39 -22.39
N VAL A 268 13.29 2.94 -22.81
CA VAL A 268 13.22 4.14 -23.67
C VAL A 268 13.34 5.43 -22.84
N PRO A 269 14.04 6.48 -23.31
CA PRO A 269 14.05 7.78 -22.65
C PRO A 269 12.65 8.41 -22.58
N GLY A 270 12.39 9.18 -21.53
CA GLY A 270 11.06 9.70 -21.22
C GLY A 270 10.65 9.42 -19.77
N ASP A 271 9.76 10.23 -19.22
CA ASP A 271 9.30 10.10 -17.83
C ASP A 271 7.85 9.68 -17.73
N VAL A 272 7.00 10.24 -18.58
CA VAL A 272 5.56 9.96 -18.66
C VAL A 272 5.23 9.58 -20.10
N PHE A 273 4.44 8.52 -20.27
CA PHE A 273 4.04 8.01 -21.57
C PHE A 273 2.53 7.81 -21.61
N GLY A 274 1.88 8.38 -22.60
CA GLY A 274 0.45 8.18 -22.77
C GLY A 274 -0.09 8.80 -24.04
N ARG A 275 -1.40 8.74 -24.18
CA ARG A 275 -2.11 9.34 -25.32
C ARG A 275 -2.26 10.84 -25.12
N VAL A 276 -1.84 11.62 -26.10
CA VAL A 276 -2.03 13.07 -26.13
C VAL A 276 -3.04 13.41 -27.21
N LYS A 277 -4.11 14.13 -26.86
CA LYS A 277 -5.13 14.58 -27.82
C LYS A 277 -4.50 15.52 -28.85
N ALA A 278 -4.63 15.15 -30.13
CA ALA A 278 -4.18 15.98 -31.23
C ALA A 278 -5.01 17.27 -31.33
N VAL A 279 -4.33 18.37 -31.63
CA VAL A 279 -4.91 19.69 -31.86
C VAL A 279 -4.83 20.05 -33.34
N PRO A 280 -5.76 20.85 -33.88
CA PRO A 280 -5.60 21.34 -35.23
C PRO A 280 -4.36 22.24 -35.31
N ASP A 281 -3.50 21.94 -36.27
CA ASP A 281 -2.36 22.74 -36.69
C ASP A 281 -2.89 24.06 -37.26
N THR A 282 -2.34 25.19 -36.80
CA THR A 282 -2.83 26.53 -37.17
C THR A 282 -2.62 26.86 -38.64
N ASP A 283 -1.64 26.22 -39.27
CA ASP A 283 -1.17 26.58 -40.61
C ASP A 283 -1.74 25.62 -41.66
N THR A 284 -1.92 24.34 -41.29
CA THR A 284 -2.35 23.28 -42.20
C THR A 284 -3.74 22.73 -41.90
N GLY A 285 -4.34 23.07 -40.75
CA GLY A 285 -5.61 22.51 -40.28
C GLY A 285 -5.58 21.02 -39.93
N ARG A 286 -4.44 20.35 -40.14
CA ARG A 286 -4.25 18.92 -39.84
C ARG A 286 -4.16 18.72 -38.35
N ARG A 287 -4.66 17.60 -37.84
CA ARG A 287 -4.54 17.30 -36.40
C ARG A 287 -3.13 16.79 -36.09
N VAL A 288 -2.39 17.54 -35.27
CA VAL A 288 -1.03 17.23 -34.84
C VAL A 288 -0.97 17.08 -33.33
N VAL A 289 -0.08 16.20 -32.86
CA VAL A 289 0.20 16.09 -31.41
C VAL A 289 1.10 17.27 -31.03
N PRO A 290 0.70 18.11 -30.05
CA PRO A 290 1.54 19.22 -29.63
C PRO A 290 2.83 18.67 -29.00
N ASN A 291 3.93 19.42 -29.13
CA ASN A 291 5.25 19.07 -28.56
C ASN A 291 5.65 20.00 -27.40
N THR A 292 4.69 20.76 -26.86
CA THR A 292 4.93 21.84 -25.88
C THR A 292 4.23 21.56 -24.54
N SER A 293 4.21 22.56 -23.64
CA SER A 293 3.42 22.52 -22.39
C SER A 293 1.93 22.20 -22.62
N LEU A 294 1.41 22.45 -23.83
CA LEU A 294 0.07 22.11 -24.24
C LEU A 294 -0.18 20.59 -24.23
N SER A 295 0.85 19.78 -24.47
CA SER A 295 0.79 18.31 -24.49
C SER A 295 0.35 17.74 -23.15
N TRP A 296 0.85 18.32 -22.06
CA TRP A 296 0.45 17.92 -20.70
C TRP A 296 -1.02 18.23 -20.41
N LYS A 297 -1.55 19.35 -20.90
CA LYS A 297 -2.98 19.68 -20.78
C LYS A 297 -3.88 18.76 -21.62
N ARG A 298 -3.30 18.07 -22.60
CA ARG A 298 -3.98 17.21 -23.56
C ARG A 298 -3.70 15.72 -23.32
N LEU A 299 -2.91 15.38 -22.31
CA LEU A 299 -2.69 14.01 -21.87
C LEU A 299 -4.02 13.43 -21.39
N GLU A 300 -4.40 12.30 -21.96
CA GLU A 300 -5.61 11.59 -21.60
C GLU A 300 -5.46 10.93 -20.22
N GLN A 301 -6.40 11.21 -19.32
CA GLN A 301 -6.35 10.78 -17.92
C GLN A 301 -7.15 9.49 -17.65
N CYS A 302 -7.39 8.64 -18.66
CA CYS A 302 -7.97 7.32 -18.42
C CYS A 302 -6.91 6.25 -18.13
N ALA A 303 -5.73 6.36 -18.75
CA ALA A 303 -4.58 5.51 -18.48
C ALA A 303 -3.28 6.13 -19.03
N TYR A 304 -2.17 5.93 -18.33
CA TYR A 304 -0.83 6.34 -18.76
C TYR A 304 0.25 5.59 -17.98
N PHE A 305 1.47 5.59 -18.49
CA PHE A 305 2.65 5.05 -17.81
C PHE A 305 3.51 6.17 -17.26
N LEU A 306 4.18 5.91 -16.14
CA LEU A 306 5.22 6.76 -15.59
C LEU A 306 6.41 5.92 -15.15
N LYS A 307 7.60 6.50 -15.19
CA LYS A 307 8.74 5.95 -14.46
C LYS A 307 8.62 6.25 -12.97
N MET A 308 9.08 5.34 -12.13
CA MET A 308 9.12 5.59 -10.69
C MET A 308 9.99 6.80 -10.33
N ALA A 309 11.10 7.01 -11.05
CA ALA A 309 11.92 8.21 -10.92
C ALA A 309 11.13 9.51 -11.18
N ALA A 310 10.14 9.48 -12.07
CA ALA A 310 9.27 10.62 -12.32
C ALA A 310 8.35 10.89 -11.12
N LEU A 311 7.79 9.83 -10.50
CA LEU A 311 6.97 9.95 -9.30
C LEU A 311 7.76 10.50 -8.11
N VAL A 312 9.00 10.04 -7.91
CA VAL A 312 9.91 10.56 -6.86
C VAL A 312 10.16 12.06 -7.06
N ARG A 313 10.47 12.50 -8.29
CA ARG A 313 10.67 13.93 -8.58
C ARG A 313 9.39 14.75 -8.43
N MET A 314 8.23 14.20 -8.80
CA MET A 314 6.94 14.85 -8.59
C MET A 314 6.63 15.00 -7.10
N SER A 315 6.98 14.00 -6.30
CA SER A 315 6.80 14.01 -4.84
C SER A 315 7.65 15.11 -4.20
N SER A 316 8.92 15.24 -4.59
CA SER A 316 9.82 16.24 -4.01
C SER A 316 9.41 17.71 -4.29
N VAL A 317 8.68 17.97 -5.37
CA VAL A 317 8.21 19.33 -5.73
C VAL A 317 6.72 19.56 -5.42
N TYR A 318 6.05 18.58 -4.83
CA TYR A 318 4.61 18.63 -4.64
C TYR A 318 4.19 19.76 -3.68
N GLU A 319 4.95 19.96 -2.60
CA GLU A 319 4.67 21.00 -1.60
C GLU A 319 4.81 22.42 -2.16
N ASP A 320 5.60 22.61 -3.22
CA ASP A 320 5.78 23.88 -3.91
C ASP A 320 4.54 24.26 -4.77
N VAL A 321 3.62 23.33 -5.00
CA VAL A 321 2.37 23.60 -5.73
C VAL A 321 1.40 24.38 -4.83
N PRO A 322 0.77 25.47 -5.32
CA PRO A 322 -0.19 26.23 -4.54
C PRO A 322 -1.31 25.36 -3.94
N ARG A 323 -1.61 25.54 -2.64
CA ARG A 323 -2.65 24.77 -1.91
C ARG A 323 -4.01 24.69 -2.62
N PRO A 324 -4.55 25.75 -3.25
CA PRO A 324 -5.84 25.66 -3.96
C PRO A 324 -5.82 24.66 -5.12
N ILE A 325 -4.66 24.53 -5.78
CA ILE A 325 -4.45 23.59 -6.88
C ILE A 325 -4.26 22.17 -6.33
N ARG A 326 -3.63 22.02 -5.15
CA ARG A 326 -3.45 20.74 -4.46
C ARG A 326 -4.77 20.11 -3.97
N GLN A 327 -5.71 20.93 -3.51
CA GLN A 327 -6.97 20.46 -2.92
C GLN A 327 -8.04 20.07 -3.96
N ASN A 328 -8.03 20.70 -5.14
CA ASN A 328 -9.10 20.52 -6.14
C ASN A 328 -8.80 19.48 -7.23
N HIS A 329 -7.57 18.99 -7.32
CA HIS A 329 -7.13 18.21 -8.47
C HIS A 329 -6.55 16.86 -8.06
N ALA A 330 -7.16 15.77 -8.56
CA ALA A 330 -6.47 14.51 -8.74
C ALA A 330 -5.15 14.77 -9.50
N VAL A 331 -4.08 14.02 -9.20
CA VAL A 331 -2.73 14.18 -9.79
C VAL A 331 -2.77 14.28 -11.32
N GLY A 332 -3.77 13.68 -11.99
CA GLY A 332 -4.01 13.84 -13.43
C GLY A 332 -4.23 15.29 -13.90
N LEU A 333 -4.91 16.14 -13.12
CA LEU A 333 -5.17 17.55 -13.47
C LEU A 333 -4.06 18.50 -13.01
N ALA A 334 -3.35 18.17 -11.93
CA ALA A 334 -2.14 18.89 -11.48
C ALA A 334 -0.87 18.47 -12.25
N ALA A 335 -0.95 17.40 -13.04
CA ALA A 335 0.16 16.82 -13.80
C ALA A 335 0.95 17.83 -14.63
N PRO A 336 0.34 18.81 -15.34
CA PRO A 336 1.13 19.77 -16.13
C PRO A 336 2.02 20.69 -15.29
N LEU A 337 1.55 21.11 -14.10
CA LEU A 337 2.31 21.98 -13.21
C LEU A 337 3.38 21.19 -12.46
N LEU A 338 3.02 20.00 -11.96
CA LEU A 338 3.97 19.09 -11.32
C LEU A 338 5.05 18.65 -12.30
N ALA A 339 4.69 18.26 -13.52
CA ALA A 339 5.62 17.86 -14.55
C ALA A 339 6.58 18.99 -14.93
N ARG A 340 6.08 20.23 -15.06
CA ARG A 340 6.94 21.38 -15.34
C ARG A 340 7.92 21.66 -14.20
N ARG A 341 7.48 21.58 -12.95
CA ARG A 341 8.35 21.81 -11.78
C ARG A 341 9.35 20.69 -11.55
N ALA A 342 8.94 19.45 -11.76
CA ALA A 342 9.80 18.27 -11.66
C ALA A 342 10.67 18.03 -12.91
N ASN A 343 10.63 18.96 -13.88
CA ASN A 343 11.33 18.89 -15.16
C ASN A 343 11.14 17.53 -15.86
N LEU A 344 9.88 17.11 -16.00
CA LEU A 344 9.53 15.84 -16.62
C LEU A 344 9.34 15.97 -18.13
N SER A 345 9.66 14.89 -18.82
CA SER A 345 9.39 14.69 -20.25
C SER A 345 8.12 13.85 -20.47
N LEU A 346 7.23 14.33 -21.35
CA LEU A 346 6.07 13.58 -21.82
C LEU A 346 6.34 13.05 -23.22
N VAL A 347 6.18 11.74 -23.39
CA VAL A 347 6.31 11.07 -24.68
C VAL A 347 4.94 10.57 -25.10
N ALA A 348 4.42 11.11 -26.20
CA ALA A 348 3.18 10.64 -26.78
C ALA A 348 3.38 9.25 -27.39
N ILE A 349 2.52 8.30 -27.02
CA ILE A 349 2.57 6.92 -27.52
C ILE A 349 1.21 6.49 -28.07
N GLY A 350 1.24 5.65 -29.11
CA GLY A 350 0.07 4.97 -29.66
C GLY A 350 -0.38 3.78 -28.80
N GLY A 351 -1.41 3.05 -29.26
CA GLY A 351 -1.90 1.83 -28.58
C GLY A 351 -2.99 2.07 -27.52
N PHE A 352 -3.32 3.34 -27.24
CA PHE A 352 -4.45 3.72 -26.39
C PHE A 352 -5.66 4.10 -27.25
N THR A 353 -6.84 3.62 -26.88
CA THR A 353 -8.10 4.16 -27.40
C THR A 353 -8.42 5.50 -26.71
N PRO A 354 -9.22 6.39 -27.35
CA PRO A 354 -9.66 7.62 -26.69
C PRO A 354 -10.49 7.29 -25.44
N CYS A 355 -10.32 8.05 -24.37
CA CYS A 355 -11.14 7.87 -23.17
C CYS A 355 -12.64 8.00 -23.50
N PRO A 356 -13.50 7.05 -23.08
CA PRO A 356 -14.92 7.01 -23.43
C PRO A 356 -15.72 8.18 -22.84
N HIS A 357 -15.20 8.80 -21.79
CA HIS A 357 -15.72 10.06 -21.27
C HIS A 357 -14.73 11.16 -21.66
N GLY A 358 -15.03 11.90 -22.71
CA GLY A 358 -14.36 13.18 -22.93
C GLY A 358 -14.48 14.01 -21.65
N ASP A 359 -13.39 14.59 -21.17
CA ASP A 359 -13.38 15.61 -20.14
C ASP A 359 -14.28 16.79 -20.57
N ASN A 360 -15.59 16.65 -20.42
CA ASN A 360 -16.56 17.74 -20.37
C ASN A 360 -16.69 18.25 -18.93
N ARG A 361 -15.71 17.98 -18.07
CA ARG A 361 -15.42 18.85 -16.94
C ARG A 361 -14.51 19.97 -17.41
N THR A 362 -15.00 20.77 -18.37
CA THR A 362 -14.70 22.20 -18.37
C THR A 362 -15.11 22.73 -17.01
N ILE A 363 -14.16 23.23 -16.24
CA ILE A 363 -14.44 24.02 -15.05
C ILE A 363 -13.81 25.39 -15.32
N SER A 364 -14.72 26.33 -15.59
CA SER A 364 -14.56 27.78 -15.45
C SER A 364 -13.90 28.17 -14.14
#